data_AF-A0A2P2FUC1-F1
#
_entry.id   AF-A0A2P2FUC1-F1
#
_cell.length_a   1.000
_cell.length_b   1.000
_cell.length_c   1.000
_cell.angle_alpha   90.00
_cell.angle_beta   90.00
_cell.angle_gamma   90.00
#
_symmetry.space_group_name_H-M   'P 1'
#
loop_
_entity.id
_entity.type
_entity.pdbx_description
1 polymer ?
#
loop_
_entity_poly.entity_id
_entity_poly.type
_entity_poly.pdbx_seq_one_letter_code
_entity_poly.pdbx_strand_id
1 'polypeptide(L)'
;MVKEPLYRRVNTRARAVHHDHGGDYRHQRNTKAERVSDVTRGSMRRRERRGLDYTPLFRFLLGKIGEDWDEVRDEAAARLDSADPIHWLVARRPHERREYVRIGEASYYSGLYVDDDNRLRAVAPELGADDLAPACPCCTHTFNGVRFTRKYLPPLC
;
A
#
# COMPACT_ATOMS: atom_id res chain seq x y z
N MET A 1 13.16 -19.15 16.29
CA MET A 1 12.46 -17.90 16.68
C MET A 1 11.52 -17.51 15.55
N VAL A 2 10.21 -17.37 15.81
CA VAL A 2 9.25 -16.94 14.78
C VAL A 2 9.35 -15.42 14.66
N LYS A 3 9.84 -14.92 13.52
CA LYS A 3 9.89 -13.47 13.24
C LYS A 3 8.45 -12.94 13.06
N GLU A 4 8.17 -11.75 13.57
CA GLU A 4 6.84 -11.15 13.49
C GLU A 4 6.41 -10.90 12.03
N PRO A 5 5.13 -11.09 11.67
CA PRO A 5 4.65 -10.82 10.33
C PRO A 5 4.76 -9.33 9.98
N LEU A 6 5.09 -9.01 8.72
CA LEU A 6 5.20 -7.63 8.22
C LEU A 6 3.85 -7.03 7.77
N TYR A 7 2.76 -7.68 8.14
CA TYR A 7 1.41 -7.25 7.84
C TYR A 7 0.52 -7.50 9.05
N ARG A 8 -0.52 -6.69 9.19
CA ARG A 8 -1.55 -6.89 10.23
C ARG A 8 -2.92 -6.91 9.60
N ARG A 9 -3.86 -7.60 10.24
CA ARG A 9 -5.27 -7.51 9.84
C ARG A 9 -5.78 -6.13 10.25
N VAL A 10 -6.41 -5.41 9.32
CA VAL A 10 -7.05 -4.12 9.61
C VAL A 10 -8.06 -4.32 10.73
N ASN A 11 -8.06 -3.41 11.70
CA ASN A 11 -9.05 -3.41 12.76
C ASN A 11 -10.43 -3.06 12.18
N THR A 12 -11.28 -4.08 12.01
CA THR A 12 -12.64 -3.94 11.49
C THR A 12 -13.62 -3.35 12.51
N ARG A 13 -13.18 -3.05 13.74
CA ARG A 13 -14.03 -2.49 14.81
C ARG A 13 -13.98 -0.96 14.91
N ALA A 14 -13.09 -0.30 14.17
CA ALA A 14 -13.03 1.16 14.17
C ALA A 14 -14.21 1.78 13.39
N ARG A 15 -14.73 2.92 13.88
CA ARG A 15 -15.88 3.61 13.30
C ARG A 15 -15.49 4.20 11.93
N ALA A 16 -16.36 4.11 10.93
CA ALA A 16 -16.16 4.60 9.56
C ALA A 16 -15.01 3.95 8.75
N VAL A 17 -14.59 2.73 9.09
CA VAL A 17 -13.71 1.96 8.19
C VAL A 17 -14.51 1.58 6.94
N HIS A 18 -14.20 2.23 5.82
CA HIS A 18 -14.71 1.82 4.52
C HIS A 18 -14.07 0.49 4.15
N HIS A 19 -14.84 -0.54 4.41
CA HIS A 19 -14.62 -1.81 3.79
C HIS A 19 -15.19 -1.73 2.38
N ASP A 20 -14.38 -1.93 1.35
CA ASP A 20 -14.88 -2.39 0.05
C ASP A 20 -15.45 -3.82 0.20
N HIS A 21 -16.20 -4.13 1.25
CA HIS A 21 -16.89 -5.40 1.44
C HIS A 21 -18.30 -5.27 0.86
N GLY A 22 -18.66 -6.17 -0.07
CA GLY A 22 -20.06 -6.37 -0.47
C GLY A 22 -20.49 -5.84 -1.84
N GLY A 23 -19.55 -5.60 -2.78
CA GLY A 23 -19.88 -5.17 -4.15
C GLY A 23 -19.89 -6.29 -5.20
N ASP A 24 -19.05 -7.32 -5.03
CA ASP A 24 -18.68 -8.21 -6.15
C ASP A 24 -19.85 -9.04 -6.66
N TYR A 25 -20.72 -9.48 -5.75
CA TYR A 25 -21.94 -10.22 -6.09
C TYR A 25 -23.02 -9.31 -6.71
N ARG A 26 -23.03 -8.02 -6.37
CA ARG A 26 -24.01 -7.05 -6.90
C ARG A 26 -23.79 -6.76 -8.38
N HIS A 27 -22.53 -6.73 -8.82
CA HIS A 27 -22.17 -6.51 -10.22
C HIS A 27 -22.30 -7.78 -11.09
N GLN A 28 -22.25 -8.98 -10.48
CA GLN A 28 -22.43 -10.24 -11.19
C GLN A 28 -23.87 -10.44 -11.68
N ARG A 29 -24.86 -10.16 -10.81
CA ARG A 29 -26.30 -10.34 -11.08
C ARG A 29 -26.85 -9.56 -12.30
N ASN A 30 -26.12 -8.58 -12.80
CA ASN A 30 -26.52 -7.76 -13.95
C ASN A 30 -25.89 -8.23 -15.29
N THR A 31 -25.12 -9.31 -15.30
CA THR A 31 -24.62 -9.89 -16.55
C THR A 31 -25.68 -10.78 -17.19
N LYS A 32 -25.95 -10.59 -18.49
CA LYS A 32 -26.97 -11.33 -19.25
C LYS A 32 -26.79 -12.86 -19.18
N ALA A 33 -25.57 -13.34 -18.90
CA ALA A 33 -25.24 -14.75 -18.79
C ALA A 33 -25.84 -15.45 -17.56
N GLU A 34 -25.88 -14.80 -16.38
CA GLU A 34 -26.46 -15.41 -15.15
C GLU A 34 -27.99 -15.48 -15.18
N ARG A 35 -28.66 -14.58 -15.91
CA ARG A 35 -30.13 -14.57 -16.04
C ARG A 35 -30.70 -15.78 -16.80
N VAL A 36 -29.87 -16.48 -17.57
CA VAL A 36 -30.28 -17.59 -18.46
C VAL A 36 -29.91 -18.96 -17.88
N SER A 37 -29.00 -19.03 -16.91
CA SER A 37 -28.52 -20.29 -16.36
C SER A 37 -29.27 -20.68 -15.07
N ASP A 38 -29.95 -21.83 -15.08
CA ASP A 38 -30.59 -22.46 -13.90
C ASP A 38 -29.58 -23.06 -12.90
N VAL A 39 -28.29 -22.76 -13.07
CA VAL A 39 -27.20 -23.10 -12.15
C VAL A 39 -27.21 -22.11 -10.98
N THR A 40 -28.36 -21.94 -10.35
CA THR A 40 -28.67 -20.89 -9.36
C THR A 40 -28.07 -21.19 -7.98
N ARG A 41 -26.85 -21.75 -7.95
CA ARG A 41 -26.02 -21.96 -6.76
C ARG A 41 -24.54 -21.88 -7.15
N GLY A 42 -24.11 -20.73 -7.66
CA GLY A 42 -22.69 -20.44 -7.83
C GLY A 42 -21.96 -20.65 -6.49
N SER A 43 -20.79 -21.31 -6.53
CA SER A 43 -19.95 -21.53 -5.35
C SER A 43 -19.66 -20.18 -4.68
N MET A 44 -19.75 -20.09 -3.34
CA MET A 44 -19.28 -18.91 -2.61
C MET A 44 -17.85 -18.58 -3.05
N ARG A 45 -17.67 -17.50 -3.81
CA ARG A 45 -16.33 -17.05 -4.18
C ARG A 45 -15.55 -16.79 -2.89
N ARG A 46 -14.36 -17.35 -2.81
CA ARG A 46 -13.42 -17.15 -1.68
C ARG A 46 -13.34 -15.65 -1.42
N ARG A 47 -13.59 -15.22 -0.17
CA ARG A 47 -13.47 -13.81 0.24
C ARG A 47 -12.18 -13.25 -0.34
N GLU A 48 -12.30 -12.23 -1.17
CA GLU A 48 -11.16 -11.47 -1.64
C GLU A 48 -10.42 -10.94 -0.42
N ARG A 49 -9.08 -11.00 -0.42
CA ARG A 49 -8.21 -10.64 0.73
C ARG A 49 -8.21 -9.12 0.94
N ARG A 50 -9.37 -8.55 1.26
CA ARG A 50 -9.58 -7.13 1.55
C ARG A 50 -9.38 -6.92 3.05
N GLY A 51 -8.54 -5.94 3.45
CA GLY A 51 -8.33 -5.56 4.85
C GLY A 51 -7.03 -6.06 5.50
N LEU A 52 -5.93 -6.18 4.76
CA LEU A 52 -4.59 -6.30 5.34
C LEU A 52 -3.89 -4.93 5.28
N ASP A 53 -3.25 -4.57 6.39
CA ASP A 53 -2.45 -3.36 6.53
C ASP A 53 -0.97 -3.74 6.48
N TYR A 54 -0.32 -3.31 5.39
CA TYR A 54 1.09 -3.52 5.11
C TYR A 54 1.98 -2.35 5.59
N THR A 55 1.45 -1.44 6.41
CA THR A 55 2.27 -0.38 7.04
C THR A 55 3.54 -0.89 7.72
N PRO A 56 3.55 -2.05 8.42
CA PRO A 56 4.78 -2.60 9.00
C PRO A 56 5.83 -2.97 7.95
N LEU A 57 5.43 -3.51 6.80
CA LEU A 57 6.31 -3.77 5.66
C LEU A 57 6.99 -2.48 5.17
N PHE A 58 6.22 -1.41 4.96
CA PHE A 58 6.80 -0.17 4.44
C PHE A 58 7.82 0.43 5.40
N ARG A 59 7.55 0.39 6.71
CA ARG A 59 8.52 0.82 7.73
C ARG A 59 9.77 -0.04 7.74
N PHE A 60 9.61 -1.35 7.58
CA PHE A 60 10.74 -2.28 7.48
C PHE A 60 11.62 -1.94 6.27
N LEU A 61 11.04 -1.77 5.08
CA LEU A 61 11.77 -1.42 3.87
C LEU A 61 12.50 -0.08 3.98
N LEU A 62 11.86 0.94 4.56
CA LEU A 62 12.48 2.25 4.79
C LEU A 62 13.67 2.18 5.78
N GLY A 63 13.61 1.29 6.77
CA GLY A 63 14.73 1.05 7.69
C GLY A 63 15.88 0.25 7.08
N LYS A 64 15.67 -0.36 5.91
CA LYS A 64 16.62 -1.21 5.19
C LYS A 64 17.26 -0.54 3.97
N ILE A 65 17.11 0.79 3.86
CA ILE A 65 17.77 1.56 2.81
C ILE A 65 19.29 1.42 2.94
N GLY A 66 19.94 1.02 1.86
CA GLY A 66 21.38 0.75 1.79
C GLY A 66 21.78 -0.70 2.06
N GLU A 67 20.86 -1.58 2.47
CA GLU A 67 21.15 -3.02 2.54
C GLU A 67 20.96 -3.73 1.19
N ASP A 68 21.42 -4.98 1.11
CA ASP A 68 21.25 -5.83 -0.08
C ASP A 68 19.77 -6.15 -0.31
N TRP A 69 19.31 -5.93 -1.54
CA TRP A 69 17.91 -6.07 -1.89
C TRP A 69 17.43 -7.52 -1.87
N ASP A 70 18.25 -8.48 -2.29
CA ASP A 70 17.83 -9.88 -2.33
C ASP A 70 17.62 -10.42 -0.91
N GLU A 71 18.53 -10.10 0.02
CA GLU A 71 18.36 -10.48 1.44
C GLU A 71 17.11 -9.85 2.06
N VAL A 72 16.91 -8.54 1.84
CA VAL A 72 15.76 -7.81 2.37
C VAL A 72 14.45 -8.31 1.77
N ARG A 73 14.43 -8.58 0.47
CA ARG A 73 13.27 -9.14 -0.24
C ARG A 73 12.95 -10.52 0.28
N ASP A 74 13.93 -11.39 0.44
CA ASP A 74 13.72 -12.77 0.86
C ASP A 74 13.27 -12.83 2.32
N GLU A 75 13.84 -11.97 3.19
CA GLU A 75 13.34 -11.80 4.56
C GLU A 75 11.89 -11.29 4.57
N ALA A 76 11.58 -10.28 3.76
CA ALA A 76 10.25 -9.71 3.71
C ALA A 76 9.23 -10.73 3.17
N ALA A 77 9.56 -11.42 2.09
CA ALA A 77 8.73 -12.44 1.46
C ALA A 77 8.44 -13.61 2.40
N ALA A 78 9.43 -14.03 3.21
CA ALA A 78 9.24 -15.07 4.22
C ALA A 78 8.26 -14.67 5.34
N ARG A 79 8.05 -13.35 5.55
CA ARG A 79 7.20 -12.78 6.61
C ARG A 79 5.88 -12.21 6.09
N LEU A 80 5.64 -12.27 4.78
CA LEU A 80 4.46 -11.76 4.10
C LEU A 80 3.57 -12.89 3.59
N ASP A 81 2.28 -12.58 3.39
CA ASP A 81 1.33 -13.51 2.77
C ASP A 81 1.32 -13.43 1.23
N SER A 82 1.85 -12.34 0.67
CA SER A 82 2.10 -12.12 -0.77
C SER A 82 3.31 -11.20 -0.96
N ALA A 83 4.05 -11.38 -2.06
CA ALA A 83 5.14 -10.50 -2.44
C ALA A 83 4.67 -9.21 -3.13
N ASP A 84 3.41 -9.14 -3.60
CA ASP A 84 2.89 -7.98 -4.34
C ASP A 84 3.05 -6.63 -3.61
N PRO A 85 2.80 -6.52 -2.28
CA PRO A 85 2.90 -5.25 -1.56
C PRO A 85 4.31 -4.66 -1.54
N ILE A 86 5.34 -5.48 -1.74
CA ILE A 86 6.73 -5.01 -1.83
C ILE A 86 6.87 -4.08 -3.05
N HIS A 87 6.25 -4.44 -4.16
CA HIS A 87 6.32 -3.70 -5.43
C HIS A 87 5.45 -2.44 -5.44
N TRP A 88 4.66 -2.19 -4.40
CA TRP A 88 3.92 -0.92 -4.28
C TRP A 88 4.84 0.24 -3.92
N LEU A 89 5.92 -0.06 -3.18
CA LEU A 89 6.90 0.94 -2.75
C LEU A 89 8.20 0.86 -3.56
N VAL A 90 8.61 -0.35 -3.94
CA VAL A 90 9.88 -0.59 -4.65
C VAL A 90 9.62 -0.71 -6.14
N ALA A 91 10.11 0.27 -6.90
CA ALA A 91 10.06 0.28 -8.36
C ALA A 91 11.01 -0.78 -8.93
N ARG A 92 10.48 -1.67 -9.77
CA ARG A 92 11.29 -2.69 -10.47
C ARG A 92 11.97 -2.13 -11.70
N ARG A 93 11.33 -1.13 -12.32
CA ARG A 93 11.79 -0.53 -13.56
C ARG A 93 12.04 0.96 -13.37
N PRO A 94 12.97 1.57 -14.12
CA PRO A 94 13.24 3.01 -14.02
C PRO A 94 12.02 3.90 -14.23
N HIS A 95 11.07 3.51 -15.10
CA HIS A 95 9.85 4.28 -15.35
C HIS A 95 8.77 4.14 -14.26
N GLU A 96 8.89 3.15 -13.38
CA GLU A 96 8.00 2.97 -12.23
C GLU A 96 8.51 3.75 -11.01
N ARG A 97 9.70 4.37 -11.10
CA ARG A 97 10.27 5.17 -10.01
C ARG A 97 9.38 6.37 -9.75
N ARG A 98 8.88 6.46 -8.53
CA ARG A 98 8.09 7.59 -8.03
C ARG A 98 8.83 8.18 -6.85
N GLU A 99 8.86 9.49 -6.73
CA GLU A 99 9.52 10.17 -5.61
C GLU A 99 8.83 9.81 -4.28
N TYR A 100 7.51 9.74 -4.31
CA TYR A 100 6.68 9.29 -3.20
C TYR A 100 5.48 8.49 -3.69
N VAL A 101 4.98 7.63 -2.82
CA VAL A 101 3.80 6.79 -3.05
C VAL A 101 2.78 7.09 -1.96
N ARG A 102 1.54 7.37 -2.37
CA ARG A 102 0.40 7.49 -1.45
C ARG A 102 -0.26 6.13 -1.29
N ILE A 103 -0.30 5.62 -0.06
CA ILE A 103 -1.00 4.40 0.31
C ILE A 103 -2.19 4.77 1.20
N GLY A 104 -3.38 4.36 0.79
CA GLY A 104 -4.63 4.79 1.43
C GLY A 104 -4.95 6.26 1.15
N GLU A 105 -5.59 6.91 2.13
CA GLU A 105 -6.14 8.26 1.94
C GLU A 105 -5.15 9.38 2.30
N ALA A 106 -4.33 9.19 3.35
CA ALA A 106 -3.49 10.26 3.91
C ALA A 106 -2.06 9.84 4.30
N SER A 107 -1.64 8.62 3.95
CA SER A 107 -0.30 8.12 4.26
C SER A 107 0.58 8.10 3.01
N TYR A 108 1.72 8.78 3.10
CA TYR A 108 2.70 8.95 2.05
C TYR A 108 3.99 8.30 2.48
N TYR A 109 4.68 7.67 1.54
CA TYR A 109 5.95 7.00 1.78
C TYR A 109 6.94 7.36 0.67
N SER A 110 8.23 7.38 0.98
CA SER A 110 9.29 7.55 -0.03
C SER A 110 9.26 6.39 -1.01
N GLY A 111 9.25 6.68 -2.31
CA GLY A 111 9.41 5.63 -3.30
C GLY A 111 10.84 5.09 -3.28
N LEU A 112 10.97 3.78 -3.41
CA LEU A 112 12.22 3.06 -3.35
C LEU A 112 12.54 2.45 -4.71
N TYR A 113 13.82 2.21 -4.97
CA TYR A 113 14.29 1.50 -6.16
C TYR A 113 15.53 0.68 -5.81
N VAL A 114 15.82 -0.31 -6.65
CA VAL A 114 17.05 -1.09 -6.57
C VAL A 114 18.07 -0.48 -7.53
N ASP A 115 19.25 -0.15 -7.02
CA ASP A 115 20.36 0.34 -7.83
C ASP A 115 21.10 -0.80 -8.55
N ASP A 116 22.11 -0.45 -9.35
CA ASP A 116 22.89 -1.44 -10.13
C ASP A 116 23.78 -2.33 -9.23
N ASP A 117 24.05 -1.90 -7.99
CA ASP A 117 24.80 -2.66 -6.98
C ASP A 117 23.89 -3.59 -6.16
N ASN A 118 22.63 -3.79 -6.58
CA ASN A 118 21.61 -4.57 -5.88
C ASN A 118 21.26 -4.03 -4.48
N ARG A 119 21.39 -2.72 -4.26
CA ARG A 119 21.08 -2.08 -2.97
C ARG A 119 19.79 -1.29 -3.05
N LEU A 120 19.04 -1.32 -1.96
CA LEU A 120 17.79 -0.56 -1.84
C LEU A 120 18.09 0.92 -1.63
N ARG A 121 17.60 1.80 -2.52
CA ARG A 121 17.74 3.25 -2.42
C ARG A 121 16.40 3.98 -2.49
N ALA A 122 16.34 5.14 -1.86
CA ALA A 122 15.21 6.06 -2.04
C ALA A 122 15.36 6.85 -3.34
N VAL A 123 14.26 6.99 -4.10
CA VAL A 123 14.24 7.75 -5.37
C VAL A 123 14.57 9.23 -5.12
N ALA A 124 14.00 9.81 -4.07
CA ALA A 124 14.26 11.18 -3.65
C ALA A 124 14.64 11.18 -2.15
N PRO A 125 15.93 10.99 -1.80
CA PRO A 125 16.37 10.96 -0.40
C PRO A 125 16.23 12.32 0.28
N GLU A 126 16.28 13.41 -0.50
CA GLU A 126 16.11 14.79 -0.03
C GLU A 126 14.66 15.12 0.36
N LEU A 127 13.69 14.33 -0.11
CA LEU A 127 12.27 14.61 0.08
C LEU A 127 11.88 14.36 1.53
N GLY A 128 11.44 15.42 2.22
CA GLY A 128 11.02 15.36 3.62
C GLY A 128 9.51 15.58 3.82
N ALA A 129 9.09 15.44 5.08
CA ALA A 129 7.73 15.83 5.50
C ALA A 129 7.47 17.35 5.36
N ASP A 130 8.55 18.13 5.21
CA ASP A 130 8.52 19.57 5.04
C ASP A 130 8.30 20.00 3.59
N ASP A 131 8.44 19.11 2.62
CA ASP A 131 8.27 19.43 1.20
C ASP A 131 6.84 19.18 0.71
N LEU A 132 6.13 18.30 1.38
CA LEU A 132 4.79 17.88 0.99
C LEU A 132 3.72 18.71 1.69
N ALA A 133 2.74 19.18 0.91
CA ALA A 133 1.55 19.83 1.43
C ALA A 133 0.38 18.82 1.52
N PRO A 134 -0.50 18.92 2.54
CA PRO A 134 -1.71 18.13 2.60
C PRO A 134 -2.55 18.34 1.33
N ALA A 135 -3.23 17.29 0.86
CA ALA A 135 -4.13 17.40 -0.29
C ALA A 135 -5.51 17.96 0.09
N CYS A 136 -5.83 17.96 1.39
CA CYS A 136 -7.11 18.39 1.93
C CYS A 136 -6.85 19.19 3.23
N PRO A 137 -7.76 20.11 3.62
CA PRO A 137 -7.67 20.81 4.90
C PRO A 137 -8.13 19.97 6.11
N CYS A 138 -8.90 18.89 5.90
CA CYS A 138 -9.56 18.13 6.98
C CYS A 138 -8.80 16.87 7.46
N CYS A 139 -7.78 16.42 6.73
CA CYS A 139 -7.12 15.13 6.92
C CYS A 139 -5.68 15.36 7.40
N THR A 140 -5.25 14.61 8.41
CA THR A 140 -3.85 14.64 8.86
C THR A 140 -3.00 13.78 7.93
N HIS A 141 -2.17 14.42 7.11
CA HIS A 141 -1.28 13.74 6.17
C HIS A 141 0.06 13.40 6.85
N THR A 142 0.60 12.24 6.51
CA THR A 142 1.88 11.74 7.07
C THR A 142 2.82 11.28 5.96
N PHE A 143 4.11 11.59 6.09
CA PHE A 143 5.20 11.13 5.23
C PHE A 143 6.11 10.20 6.02
N ASN A 144 6.30 8.95 5.59
CA ASN A 144 7.07 7.92 6.31
C ASN A 144 6.66 7.75 7.78
N GLY A 145 5.40 8.08 8.11
CA GLY A 145 4.88 8.08 9.48
C GLY A 145 5.06 9.37 10.28
N VAL A 146 5.73 10.38 9.74
CA VAL A 146 5.89 11.73 10.32
C VAL A 146 4.80 12.66 9.76
N ARG A 147 4.23 13.55 10.57
CA ARG A 147 3.21 14.50 10.09
C ARG A 147 3.82 15.56 9.18
N PHE A 148 3.08 15.95 8.14
CA PHE A 148 3.48 17.08 7.30
C PHE A 148 3.53 18.37 8.13
N THR A 149 4.49 19.24 7.85
CA THR A 149 4.61 20.53 8.53
C THR A 149 3.96 21.68 7.75
N ARG A 150 3.86 21.56 6.42
CA ARG A 150 3.16 22.52 5.57
C ARG A 150 1.65 22.46 5.79
N LYS A 151 1.01 23.63 5.74
CA LYS A 151 -0.45 23.74 5.75
C LYS A 151 -1.02 23.49 4.35
N TYR A 152 -2.27 23.05 4.29
CA TYR A 152 -3.02 22.97 3.03
C TYR A 152 -3.06 24.35 2.37
N LEU A 153 -2.65 24.41 1.11
CA LEU A 153 -2.82 25.59 0.26
C LEU A 153 -3.99 25.32 -0.68
N PRO A 154 -5.06 26.13 -0.64
CA PRO A 154 -6.12 26.02 -1.63
C PRO A 154 -5.55 26.31 -3.03
N PRO A 155 -6.03 25.62 -4.09
CA PRO A 155 -5.64 25.95 -5.45
C PRO A 155 -5.96 27.42 -5.72
N LEU A 156 -5.00 28.13 -6.33
CA LEU A 156 -5.21 29.51 -6.75
C LEU A 156 -6.31 29.52 -7.82
N CYS A 157 -7.41 30.18 -7.50
CA CYS A 157 -8.56 30.40 -8.39
C CYS A 157 -8.21 31.36 -9.53
#